data_AF-A0A834D9N9-F1
#
_entry.id   AF-A0A834D9N9-F1
#
_cell.length_a   1.000
_cell.length_b   1.000
_cell.length_c   1.000
_cell.angle_alpha   90.00
_cell.angle_beta   90.00
_cell.angle_gamma   90.00
#
_symmetry.space_group_name_H-M   'P 1'
#
loop_
_entity.id
_entity.type
_entity.pdbx_description
1 polymer ?
#
loop_
_entity_poly.entity_id
_entity_poly.type
_entity_poly.pdbx_seq_one_letter_code
_entity_poly.pdbx_strand_id
1 'polypeptide(L)'
;MDPCPFVRLSLESMALKLPQATRPAGSGIHPSTTPCFCKLRIKNFPSQTALLPLCTTPGDSSPDSSTSSAGFHLDRSAIRRLSGKSITLRVSVFTGRMGRTCGVSGGKLLGRVHVGIDLEGTDARPRVFQNGWMKLGNKPDKPSARIHLVVRSEPDPRFVFQFGGEPECSPVVFQIQGNIRQPVFSCTFSADRNSRSRSLPSDFNNSTSRGWMRNFSGERERSGRERKGWMIMIYDLSGSPVAAASMITPFVPSPGIDRVSRSNPGAWLILRPHGVSISSWKPWGRLEAWRERGPIDGLGYKFELVTDNGPNSSIAIAEATMSIKKGGQFCIDGGIIRDTALSLRSPVKGFVMGSTVEGEGKVSKPLVQVGVQHVTCMADAALFVALSAAIDLSMDACRLFSRKLRKELCHDEQDFLF
;
A
#
# COMPACT_ATOMS: atom_id res chain seq x y z
N MET A 1 16.77 17.78 0.43
CA MET A 1 16.57 16.46 -0.19
C MET A 1 16.27 16.67 -1.66
N ASP A 2 16.93 15.94 -2.56
CA ASP A 2 16.64 16.05 -4.00
C ASP A 2 15.69 14.95 -4.46
N PRO A 3 14.58 15.31 -5.14
CA PRO A 3 13.62 14.33 -5.60
C PRO A 3 14.07 13.63 -6.88
N CYS A 4 13.65 12.38 -7.02
CA CYS A 4 13.76 11.64 -8.27
C CYS A 4 12.56 11.96 -9.18
N PRO A 5 12.78 12.07 -10.51
CA PRO A 5 11.70 12.22 -11.46
C PRO A 5 10.92 10.90 -11.56
N PHE A 6 9.61 11.02 -11.46
CA PHE A 6 8.64 9.97 -11.70
C PHE A 6 7.49 10.57 -12.51
N VAL A 7 6.86 9.75 -13.33
CA VAL A 7 5.72 10.14 -14.14
C VAL A 7 4.58 9.17 -13.86
N ARG A 8 3.41 9.72 -13.56
CA ARG A 8 2.19 8.95 -13.37
C ARG A 8 1.37 9.04 -14.66
N LEU A 9 1.16 7.89 -15.30
CA LEU A 9 0.28 7.79 -16.46
C LEU A 9 -1.08 7.28 -16.00
N SER A 10 -2.10 8.13 -15.98
CA SER A 10 -3.46 7.76 -15.56
C SER A 10 -4.41 7.62 -16.73
N LEU A 11 -5.34 6.68 -16.59
CA LEU A 11 -6.50 6.50 -17.43
C LEU A 11 -7.74 6.87 -16.63
N GLU A 12 -8.48 7.85 -17.14
CA GLU A 12 -9.59 8.48 -16.44
C GLU A 12 -10.82 8.60 -17.34
N SER A 13 -11.96 8.93 -16.73
CA SER A 13 -13.24 9.13 -17.44
C SER A 13 -13.56 7.93 -18.35
N MET A 14 -13.34 6.72 -17.84
CA MET A 14 -13.53 5.51 -18.62
C MET A 14 -15.01 5.15 -18.69
N ALA A 15 -15.57 5.02 -19.89
CA ALA A 15 -16.96 4.62 -20.11
C ALA A 15 -17.12 3.80 -21.39
N LEU A 16 -18.06 2.86 -21.41
CA LEU A 16 -18.35 2.00 -22.56
C LEU A 16 -19.76 2.27 -23.11
N LYS A 17 -19.84 2.51 -24.41
CA LYS A 17 -21.08 2.61 -25.16
C LYS A 17 -21.21 1.39 -26.07
N LEU A 18 -22.21 0.55 -25.81
CA LEU A 18 -22.51 -0.61 -26.64
C LEU A 18 -23.41 -0.20 -27.80
N PRO A 19 -23.31 -0.86 -28.97
CA PRO A 19 -24.25 -0.62 -30.05
C PRO A 19 -25.65 -1.02 -29.60
N GLN A 20 -26.63 -0.16 -29.85
CA GLN A 20 -28.03 -0.44 -29.53
C GLN A 20 -28.47 -1.65 -30.37
N ALA A 21 -28.81 -2.76 -29.71
CA ALA A 21 -29.36 -3.91 -30.42
C ALA A 21 -30.70 -3.50 -31.04
N THR A 22 -30.86 -3.72 -32.34
CA THR A 22 -32.20 -3.80 -32.96
C THR A 22 -32.99 -4.85 -32.17
N ARG A 23 -34.12 -4.44 -31.58
CA ARG A 23 -34.98 -5.22 -30.68
C ARG A 23 -34.97 -6.73 -31.00
N PRO A 24 -34.67 -7.62 -30.04
CA PRO A 24 -35.14 -8.99 -30.11
C PRO A 24 -36.62 -9.02 -29.68
N ALA A 25 -37.47 -9.70 -30.44
CA ALA A 25 -38.78 -10.13 -29.95
C ALA A 25 -38.55 -11.25 -28.91
N GLY A 26 -38.78 -10.96 -27.63
CA GLY A 26 -38.75 -11.98 -26.58
C GLY A 26 -38.44 -11.43 -25.19
N SER A 27 -39.13 -11.95 -24.16
CA SER A 27 -38.85 -11.68 -22.75
C SER A 27 -37.53 -12.33 -22.35
N GLY A 28 -36.46 -11.54 -22.28
CA GLY A 28 -35.14 -12.03 -21.90
C GLY A 28 -34.26 -10.89 -21.42
N ILE A 29 -33.90 -10.99 -20.14
CA ILE A 29 -32.92 -10.20 -19.36
C ILE A 29 -32.14 -9.14 -20.17
N HIS A 30 -32.39 -7.88 -19.84
CA HIS A 30 -31.79 -6.70 -20.46
C HIS A 30 -30.24 -6.81 -20.53
N PRO A 31 -29.58 -6.50 -21.67
CA PRO A 31 -28.11 -6.56 -21.83
C PRO A 31 -27.31 -5.63 -20.89
N SER A 32 -27.99 -4.76 -20.14
CA SER A 32 -27.41 -3.73 -19.27
C SER A 32 -26.83 -4.25 -17.95
N THR A 33 -26.96 -5.54 -17.63
CA THR A 33 -26.51 -6.12 -16.34
C THR A 33 -25.22 -6.91 -16.42
N THR A 34 -24.64 -7.12 -17.62
CA THR A 34 -23.38 -7.87 -17.74
C THR A 34 -22.19 -6.98 -17.37
N PRO A 35 -21.37 -7.34 -16.36
CA PRO A 35 -20.23 -6.53 -15.99
C PRO A 35 -19.24 -6.43 -17.16
N CYS A 36 -18.72 -5.23 -17.37
CA CYS A 36 -17.68 -4.96 -18.37
C CYS A 36 -16.39 -4.56 -17.65
N PHE A 37 -15.26 -4.98 -18.21
CA PHE A 37 -13.95 -4.64 -17.66
C PHE A 37 -12.95 -4.42 -18.79
N CYS A 38 -11.92 -3.63 -18.53
CA CYS A 38 -10.82 -3.42 -19.46
C CYS A 38 -9.50 -3.93 -18.88
N LYS A 39 -8.64 -4.47 -19.74
CA LYS A 39 -7.25 -4.81 -19.41
C LYS A 39 -6.32 -3.81 -20.09
N LEU A 40 -5.49 -3.17 -19.28
CA LEU A 40 -4.51 -2.17 -19.68
C LEU A 40 -3.14 -2.83 -19.73
N ARG A 41 -2.41 -2.59 -20.83
CA ARG A 41 -1.07 -3.15 -21.01
C ARG A 41 -0.15 -2.17 -21.72
N ILE A 42 1.01 -1.97 -21.12
CA ILE A 42 2.20 -1.36 -21.72
C ILE A 42 3.28 -2.45 -21.75
N LYS A 43 4.10 -2.49 -22.80
CA LYS A 43 5.19 -3.47 -22.90
C LYS A 43 6.14 -3.32 -21.70
N ASN A 44 6.51 -4.43 -21.08
CA ASN A 44 7.39 -4.50 -19.90
C ASN A 44 6.82 -3.94 -18.58
N PHE A 45 5.51 -3.65 -18.52
CA PHE A 45 4.83 -3.29 -17.27
C PHE A 45 3.78 -4.34 -16.88
N PRO A 46 3.50 -4.51 -15.58
CA PRO A 46 2.41 -5.35 -15.11
C PRO A 46 1.07 -4.92 -15.73
N SER A 47 0.26 -5.88 -16.19
CA SER A 47 -1.06 -5.56 -16.73
C SER A 47 -2.01 -5.16 -15.61
N GLN A 48 -2.78 -4.09 -15.82
CA GLN A 48 -3.83 -3.66 -14.89
C GLN A 48 -5.20 -4.03 -15.44
N THR A 49 -6.17 -4.23 -14.55
CA THR A 49 -7.57 -4.46 -14.93
C THR A 49 -8.44 -3.49 -14.17
N ALA A 50 -9.37 -2.83 -14.86
CA ALA A 50 -10.31 -1.90 -14.27
C ALA A 50 -11.73 -2.23 -14.71
N LEU A 51 -12.69 -2.01 -13.82
CA LEU A 51 -14.11 -2.10 -14.16
C LEU A 51 -14.47 -0.96 -15.12
N LEU A 52 -15.36 -1.25 -16.07
CA LEU A 52 -15.72 -0.31 -17.11
C LEU A 52 -17.25 -0.09 -17.08
N PRO A 53 -17.72 1.07 -16.64
CA PRO A 53 -19.15 1.36 -16.57
C PRO A 53 -19.76 1.52 -17.96
N LEU A 54 -21.04 1.20 -18.07
CA LEU A 54 -21.83 1.40 -19.28
C LEU A 54 -22.41 2.82 -19.30
N CYS A 55 -22.21 3.52 -20.40
CA CYS A 55 -22.80 4.83 -20.66
C CYS A 55 -24.16 4.66 -21.35
N THR A 56 -25.22 5.18 -20.74
CA THR A 56 -26.60 5.11 -21.23
C THR A 56 -27.08 6.40 -21.90
N THR A 57 -26.29 7.48 -21.85
CA THR A 57 -26.70 8.78 -22.41
C THR A 57 -26.63 8.80 -23.94
N PRO A 58 -27.68 9.28 -24.63
CA PRO A 58 -27.64 9.54 -26.06
C PRO A 58 -26.73 10.75 -26.34
N GLY A 59 -25.90 10.67 -27.38
CA GLY A 59 -24.88 11.67 -27.72
C GLY A 59 -23.42 11.28 -27.40
N ASP A 60 -22.49 12.15 -27.78
CA ASP A 60 -21.04 12.03 -27.56
C ASP A 60 -20.54 12.94 -26.42
N SER A 61 -21.45 13.43 -25.57
CA SER A 61 -21.12 14.22 -24.39
C SER A 61 -20.17 13.46 -23.45
N SER A 62 -19.32 14.21 -22.76
CA SER A 62 -18.41 13.66 -21.75
C SER A 62 -19.22 12.92 -20.69
N PRO A 63 -18.85 11.69 -20.31
CA PRO A 63 -19.55 10.98 -19.25
C PRO A 63 -19.42 11.75 -17.93
N ASP A 64 -20.56 11.99 -17.28
CA ASP A 64 -20.58 12.46 -15.90
C ASP A 64 -20.09 11.34 -14.99
N SER A 65 -19.29 11.70 -13.99
CA SER A 65 -18.73 10.88 -12.92
C SER A 65 -17.37 10.19 -13.14
N SER A 66 -16.53 10.47 -12.15
CA SER A 66 -15.12 10.15 -11.96
C SER A 66 -14.88 8.67 -11.67
N THR A 67 -14.86 7.85 -12.72
CA THR A 67 -14.62 6.42 -12.60
C THR A 67 -13.13 6.11 -12.41
N SER A 68 -12.88 5.11 -11.56
CA SER A 68 -11.60 4.49 -11.15
C SER A 68 -10.38 4.89 -12.01
N SER A 69 -9.37 5.51 -11.39
CA SER A 69 -8.12 5.81 -12.08
C SER A 69 -7.23 4.56 -12.04
N ALA A 70 -7.10 3.90 -13.17
CA ALA A 70 -6.04 2.92 -13.37
C ALA A 70 -4.83 3.63 -13.99
N GLY A 71 -3.63 3.30 -13.57
CA GLY A 71 -2.47 4.06 -14.01
C GLY A 71 -1.13 3.41 -13.72
N PHE A 72 -0.15 3.74 -14.54
CA PHE A 72 1.21 3.20 -14.46
C PHE A 72 2.11 4.24 -13.79
N HIS A 73 2.92 3.77 -12.84
CA HIS A 73 3.99 4.56 -12.24
C HIS A 73 5.28 4.29 -12.99
N LEU A 74 5.84 5.33 -13.60
CA LEU A 74 7.07 5.26 -14.36
C LEU A 74 8.18 5.87 -13.51
N ASP A 75 9.15 5.05 -13.14
CA ASP A 75 10.34 5.50 -12.42
C ASP A 75 11.36 6.13 -13.37
N ARG A 76 12.39 6.76 -12.81
CA ARG A 76 13.50 7.36 -13.57
C ARG A 76 14.11 6.40 -14.59
N SER A 77 14.25 5.12 -14.24
CA SER A 77 14.83 4.12 -15.13
C SER A 77 13.92 3.82 -16.33
N ALA A 78 12.62 3.69 -16.11
CA ALA A 78 11.61 3.56 -17.16
C ALA A 78 11.58 4.78 -18.06
N ILE A 79 11.54 6.00 -17.50
CA ILE A 79 11.52 7.24 -18.27
C ILE A 79 12.74 7.31 -19.20
N ARG A 80 13.95 7.07 -18.68
CA ARG A 80 15.18 7.04 -19.47
C ARG A 80 15.16 5.98 -20.57
N ARG A 81 14.72 4.77 -20.26
CA ARG A 81 14.67 3.64 -21.22
C ARG A 81 13.70 3.90 -22.38
N LEU A 82 12.64 4.66 -22.11
CA LEU A 82 11.56 4.96 -23.03
C LEU A 82 11.67 6.36 -23.66
N SER A 83 12.64 7.17 -23.25
CA SER A 83 12.91 8.49 -23.82
C SER A 83 13.19 8.38 -25.33
N GLY A 84 12.59 9.28 -26.12
CA GLY A 84 12.68 9.28 -27.59
C GLY A 84 11.96 8.11 -28.27
N LYS A 85 11.16 7.32 -27.54
CA LYS A 85 10.39 6.19 -28.09
C LYS A 85 8.91 6.38 -27.82
N SER A 86 8.10 6.28 -28.87
CA SER A 86 6.65 6.14 -28.70
C SER A 86 6.34 4.76 -28.12
N ILE A 87 5.66 4.72 -26.98
CA ILE A 87 5.14 3.49 -26.39
C ILE A 87 3.65 3.37 -26.72
N THR A 88 3.16 2.14 -26.87
CA THR A 88 1.74 1.89 -27.12
C THR A 88 1.06 1.38 -25.87
N LEU A 89 0.09 2.14 -25.36
CA LEU A 89 -0.86 1.67 -24.38
C LEU A 89 -1.97 0.91 -25.10
N ARG A 90 -2.09 -0.39 -24.79
CA ARG A 90 -3.16 -1.24 -25.31
C ARG A 90 -4.27 -1.40 -24.28
N VAL A 91 -5.48 -1.01 -24.66
CA VAL A 91 -6.69 -1.18 -23.86
C VAL A 91 -7.54 -2.26 -24.52
N SER A 92 -7.77 -3.37 -23.83
CA SER A 92 -8.61 -4.48 -24.29
C SER A 92 -9.90 -4.54 -23.48
N VAL A 93 -11.05 -4.42 -24.13
CA VAL A 93 -12.36 -4.35 -23.46
C VAL A 93 -13.06 -5.70 -23.53
N PHE A 94 -13.60 -6.15 -22.39
CA PHE A 94 -14.27 -7.43 -22.24
C PHE A 94 -15.66 -7.26 -21.66
N THR A 95 -16.58 -8.12 -22.08
CA THR A 95 -17.92 -8.30 -21.49
C THR A 95 -17.97 -9.63 -20.76
N GLY A 96 -18.49 -9.68 -19.54
CA GLY A 96 -18.63 -10.90 -18.74
C GLY A 96 -17.85 -10.86 -17.42
N ARG A 97 -17.81 -11.99 -16.71
CA ARG A 97 -17.17 -12.06 -15.38
C ARG A 97 -15.65 -12.00 -15.49
N MET A 98 -15.02 -11.27 -14.57
CA MET A 98 -13.57 -11.25 -14.44
C MET A 98 -13.08 -12.58 -13.82
N GLY A 99 -12.01 -13.16 -14.38
CA GLY A 99 -11.38 -14.37 -13.84
C GLY A 99 -11.51 -15.61 -14.74
N ARG A 100 -11.19 -16.77 -14.16
CA ARG A 100 -11.28 -18.08 -14.81
C ARG A 100 -12.10 -19.01 -13.93
N THR A 101 -13.01 -19.76 -14.51
CA THR A 101 -13.73 -20.86 -13.84
C THR A 101 -13.38 -22.14 -14.59
N CYS A 102 -12.82 -23.13 -13.88
CA CYS A 102 -12.42 -24.42 -14.46
C CYS A 102 -11.56 -24.29 -15.74
N GLY A 103 -10.63 -23.32 -15.77
CA GLY A 103 -9.74 -23.09 -16.92
C GLY A 103 -10.31 -22.21 -18.04
N VAL A 104 -11.61 -21.94 -18.07
CA VAL A 104 -12.27 -21.10 -19.09
C VAL A 104 -12.28 -19.64 -18.63
N SER A 105 -11.89 -18.71 -19.52
CA SER A 105 -11.97 -17.27 -19.23
C SER A 105 -13.41 -16.80 -19.19
N GLY A 106 -13.83 -16.16 -18.09
CA GLY A 106 -15.23 -15.72 -17.90
C GLY A 106 -15.65 -14.49 -18.75
N GLY A 107 -14.72 -13.85 -19.44
CA GLY A 107 -14.97 -12.63 -20.23
C GLY A 107 -14.70 -12.81 -21.72
N LYS A 108 -15.63 -12.35 -22.56
CA LYS A 108 -15.52 -12.30 -24.03
C LYS A 108 -14.91 -10.96 -24.46
N LEU A 109 -13.91 -10.99 -25.34
CA LEU A 109 -13.28 -9.78 -25.87
C LEU A 109 -14.26 -9.05 -26.81
N LEU A 110 -14.53 -7.79 -26.50
CA LEU A 110 -15.37 -6.90 -27.30
C LEU A 110 -14.53 -6.16 -28.36
N GLY A 111 -13.34 -5.70 -28.00
CA GLY A 111 -12.46 -4.97 -28.90
C GLY A 111 -11.19 -4.46 -28.23
N ARG A 112 -10.34 -3.78 -29.01
CA ARG A 112 -9.09 -3.19 -28.54
C ARG A 112 -8.91 -1.79 -29.11
N VAL A 113 -8.35 -0.89 -28.31
CA VAL A 113 -7.82 0.40 -28.77
C VAL A 113 -6.35 0.52 -28.38
N HIS A 114 -5.62 1.31 -29.16
CA HIS A 114 -4.20 1.58 -28.97
C HIS A 114 -4.01 3.09 -28.88
N VAL A 115 -3.32 3.54 -27.84
CA VAL A 115 -2.96 4.96 -27.66
C VAL A 115 -1.44 5.06 -27.72
N GLY A 116 -0.94 5.90 -28.62
CA GLY A 116 0.47 6.25 -28.69
C GLY A 116 0.81 7.22 -27.58
N ILE A 117 1.87 6.93 -26.84
CA ILE A 117 2.33 7.72 -25.71
C ILE A 117 3.78 8.08 -25.96
N ASP A 118 4.04 9.38 -26.00
CA ASP A 118 5.38 9.93 -26.08
C ASP A 118 5.73 10.53 -24.72
N LEU A 119 6.73 9.94 -24.07
CA LEU A 119 7.14 10.32 -22.72
C LEU A 119 8.10 11.51 -22.69
N GLU A 120 8.51 12.05 -23.84
CA GLU A 120 9.37 13.22 -23.90
C GLU A 120 8.72 14.43 -23.19
N GLY A 121 9.44 15.02 -22.23
CA GLY A 121 9.02 16.18 -21.45
C GLY A 121 7.91 15.93 -20.41
N THR A 122 7.44 14.69 -20.25
CA THR A 122 6.34 14.35 -19.32
C THR A 122 6.72 14.43 -17.84
N ASP A 123 8.01 14.45 -17.54
CA ASP A 123 8.57 14.66 -16.20
C ASP A 123 8.60 16.14 -15.78
N ALA A 124 8.44 17.08 -16.73
CA ALA A 124 8.41 18.51 -16.47
C ALA A 124 6.98 19.08 -16.45
N ARG A 125 6.07 18.58 -17.30
CA ARG A 125 4.71 19.12 -17.43
C ARG A 125 3.68 18.02 -17.70
N PRO A 126 2.44 18.17 -17.20
CA PRO A 126 1.34 17.29 -17.57
C PRO A 126 1.08 17.28 -19.07
N ARG A 127 0.72 16.12 -19.61
CA ARG A 127 0.40 15.95 -21.04
C ARG A 127 -0.76 14.98 -21.23
N VAL A 128 -1.72 15.37 -22.07
CA VAL A 128 -2.85 14.53 -22.47
C VAL A 128 -2.54 13.89 -23.83
N PHE A 129 -2.65 12.56 -23.90
CA PHE A 129 -2.40 11.77 -25.12
C PHE A 129 -3.67 11.42 -25.88
N GLN A 130 -4.76 11.23 -25.14
CA GLN A 130 -6.07 10.90 -25.69
C GLN A 130 -7.13 11.53 -24.79
N ASN A 131 -8.14 12.14 -25.41
CA ASN A 131 -9.34 12.61 -24.71
C ASN A 131 -10.54 12.41 -25.65
N GLY A 132 -11.42 11.48 -25.29
CA GLY A 132 -12.68 11.28 -26.00
C GLY A 132 -12.97 9.83 -26.38
N TRP A 133 -13.98 9.68 -27.24
CA TRP A 133 -14.52 8.39 -27.67
C TRP A 133 -13.68 7.74 -28.78
N MET A 134 -13.31 6.47 -28.59
CA MET A 134 -12.62 5.62 -29.55
C MET A 134 -13.49 4.41 -29.95
N LYS A 135 -13.49 4.02 -31.23
CA LYS A 135 -14.23 2.84 -31.71
C LYS A 135 -13.52 1.53 -31.32
N LEU A 136 -14.30 0.55 -30.86
CA LEU A 136 -13.85 -0.80 -30.53
C LEU A 136 -14.12 -1.73 -31.72
N GLY A 137 -13.14 -1.90 -32.60
CA GLY A 137 -13.22 -2.79 -33.76
C GLY A 137 -12.76 -2.13 -35.07
N ASN A 138 -12.36 -2.96 -36.04
CA ASN A 138 -11.75 -2.50 -37.30
C ASN A 138 -12.71 -2.53 -38.50
N LYS A 139 -14.00 -2.84 -38.30
CA LYS A 139 -14.95 -2.94 -39.42
C LYS A 139 -15.71 -1.61 -39.57
N PRO A 140 -15.52 -0.88 -40.69
CA PRO A 140 -16.09 0.46 -40.86
C PRO A 140 -17.63 0.46 -40.91
N ASP A 141 -18.23 -0.61 -41.44
CA ASP A 141 -19.66 -0.63 -41.83
C ASP A 141 -20.62 -1.24 -40.79
N LYS A 142 -20.14 -1.56 -39.57
CA LYS A 142 -20.99 -2.13 -38.52
C LYS A 142 -21.07 -1.25 -37.28
N PRO A 143 -22.26 -1.13 -36.65
CA PRO A 143 -22.38 -0.46 -35.37
C PRO A 143 -21.46 -1.16 -34.37
N SER A 144 -20.43 -0.43 -33.96
CA SER A 144 -19.35 -0.94 -33.12
C SER A 144 -19.40 -0.25 -31.77
N ALA A 145 -19.06 -0.97 -30.72
CA ALA A 145 -18.95 -0.39 -29.39
C ALA A 145 -17.91 0.74 -29.39
N ARG A 146 -18.06 1.72 -28.50
CA ARG A 146 -17.12 2.82 -28.33
C ARG A 146 -16.70 2.92 -26.87
N ILE A 147 -15.44 3.27 -26.63
CA ILE A 147 -14.91 3.52 -25.30
C ILE A 147 -14.51 4.98 -25.19
N HIS A 148 -14.99 5.68 -24.17
CA HIS A 148 -14.46 6.97 -23.76
C HIS A 148 -13.28 6.71 -22.82
N LEU A 149 -12.18 7.42 -23.02
CA LEU A 149 -11.09 7.47 -22.06
C LEU A 149 -10.28 8.76 -22.22
N VAL A 150 -9.73 9.21 -21.09
CA VAL A 150 -8.71 10.25 -21.04
C VAL A 150 -7.40 9.61 -20.59
N VAL A 151 -6.37 9.68 -21.43
CA VAL A 151 -5.02 9.20 -21.09
C VAL A 151 -4.16 10.43 -20.84
N ARG A 152 -3.71 10.61 -19.60
CA ARG A 152 -2.83 11.72 -19.22
C ARG A 152 -1.59 11.24 -18.48
N SER A 153 -0.51 11.98 -18.65
CA SER A 153 0.70 11.88 -17.84
C SER A 153 0.83 13.11 -16.97
N GLU A 154 1.36 12.92 -15.76
CA GLU A 154 1.66 13.98 -14.81
C GLU A 154 3.02 13.74 -14.16
N PRO A 155 3.85 14.80 -13.99
CA PRO A 155 5.00 14.75 -13.11
C PRO A 155 4.57 14.39 -11.70
N ASP A 156 5.27 13.44 -11.09
CA ASP A 156 4.97 12.94 -9.75
C ASP A 156 6.26 12.73 -8.95
N PRO A 157 7.06 13.79 -8.72
CA PRO A 157 8.40 13.66 -8.14
C PRO A 157 8.37 13.02 -6.76
N ARG A 158 9.37 12.17 -6.47
CA ARG A 158 9.41 11.38 -5.22
C ARG A 158 10.78 11.38 -4.58
N PHE A 159 10.83 11.41 -3.26
CA PHE A 159 12.02 11.00 -2.52
C PHE A 159 12.10 9.48 -2.48
N VAL A 160 13.30 8.93 -2.66
CA VAL A 160 13.54 7.49 -2.64
C VAL A 160 14.56 7.19 -1.55
N PHE A 161 14.20 6.29 -0.64
CA PHE A 161 15.03 5.82 0.45
C PHE A 161 15.21 4.31 0.34
N GLN A 162 16.36 3.81 0.77
CA GLN A 162 16.63 2.38 0.80
C GLN A 162 17.32 2.00 2.09
N PHE A 163 16.80 0.96 2.75
CA PHE A 163 17.45 0.37 3.91
C PHE A 163 18.74 -0.36 3.46
N GLY A 164 19.84 -0.14 4.19
CA GLY A 164 21.12 -0.82 3.94
C GLY A 164 21.08 -2.32 4.23
N GLY A 165 20.19 -2.73 5.13
CA GLY A 165 19.97 -4.09 5.60
C GLY A 165 18.54 -4.28 6.06
N GLU A 166 18.30 -5.36 6.79
CA GLU A 166 16.97 -5.69 7.31
C GLU A 166 16.63 -4.80 8.51
N PRO A 167 15.38 -4.33 8.69
CA PRO A 167 15.02 -3.38 9.75
C PRO A 167 15.40 -3.83 11.17
N GLU A 168 15.26 -5.11 11.49
CA GLU A 168 15.62 -5.71 12.77
C GLU A 168 17.14 -5.74 13.04
N CYS A 169 17.97 -5.60 12.01
CA CYS A 169 19.42 -5.52 12.12
C CYS A 169 19.92 -4.09 12.35
N SER A 170 19.04 -3.15 12.72
CA SER A 170 19.37 -1.74 12.97
C SER A 170 20.20 -1.06 11.86
N PRO A 171 19.71 -1.04 10.60
CA PRO A 171 20.50 -0.60 9.46
C PRO A 171 20.54 0.93 9.33
N VAL A 172 21.48 1.41 8.52
CA VAL A 172 21.46 2.78 7.99
C VAL A 172 20.50 2.86 6.81
N VAL A 173 19.78 3.97 6.67
CA VAL A 173 18.88 4.26 5.55
C VAL A 173 19.51 5.32 4.65
N PHE A 174 19.53 5.03 3.36
CA PHE A 174 20.14 5.86 2.34
C PHE A 174 19.07 6.58 1.52
N GLN A 175 19.21 7.88 1.31
CA GLN A 175 18.52 8.56 0.22
C GLN A 175 19.20 8.20 -1.10
N ILE A 176 18.40 7.78 -2.08
CA ILE A 176 18.86 7.38 -3.40
C ILE A 176 18.65 8.55 -4.37
N GLN A 177 19.74 9.01 -4.96
CA GLN A 177 19.74 10.10 -5.94
C GLN A 177 20.47 9.64 -7.20
N GLY A 178 19.74 9.04 -8.14
CA GLY A 178 20.35 8.40 -9.31
C GLY A 178 21.26 7.25 -8.90
N ASN A 179 22.57 7.41 -9.10
CA ASN A 179 23.57 6.40 -8.72
C ASN A 179 24.22 6.69 -7.36
N ILE A 180 23.88 7.81 -6.72
CA ILE A 180 24.44 8.23 -5.44
C ILE A 180 23.56 7.69 -4.30
N ARG A 181 24.20 7.15 -3.27
CA ARG A 181 23.57 6.66 -2.03
C ARG A 181 24.08 7.48 -0.86
N GLN A 182 23.26 8.37 -0.31
CA GLN A 182 23.62 9.23 0.82
C GLN A 182 22.96 8.72 2.10
N PRO A 183 23.71 8.43 3.18
CA PRO A 183 23.10 8.10 4.45
C PRO A 183 22.32 9.32 4.98
N VAL A 184 21.08 9.10 5.42
CA VAL A 184 20.21 10.18 5.92
C VAL A 184 19.54 9.86 7.25
N PHE A 185 19.37 8.57 7.56
CA PHE A 185 18.87 8.11 8.85
C PHE A 185 19.63 6.87 9.32
N SER A 186 19.64 6.65 10.63
CA SER A 186 19.96 5.36 11.24
C SER A 186 18.71 4.77 11.91
N CYS A 187 18.58 3.45 11.84
CA CYS A 187 17.50 2.72 12.50
C CYS A 187 18.06 1.98 13.72
N THR A 188 17.28 1.91 14.79
CA THR A 188 17.54 1.01 15.92
C THR A 188 16.31 0.19 16.20
N PHE A 189 16.45 -1.13 16.09
CA PHE A 189 15.42 -2.08 16.48
C PHE A 189 15.64 -2.53 17.92
N SER A 190 14.55 -2.71 18.66
CA SER A 190 14.55 -3.30 19.99
C SER A 190 13.35 -4.20 20.18
N ALA A 191 13.57 -5.37 20.79
CA ALA A 191 12.52 -6.29 21.23
C ALA A 191 12.51 -6.36 22.77
N ASP A 192 11.94 -5.33 23.42
CA ASP A 192 11.93 -5.25 24.89
C ASP A 192 10.76 -6.05 25.49
N ARG A 193 11.04 -6.84 26.54
CA ARG A 193 10.03 -7.58 27.31
C ARG A 193 9.27 -6.67 28.28
N ASN A 194 9.75 -5.43 28.51
CA ASN A 194 9.37 -4.63 29.66
C ASN A 194 8.39 -3.50 29.33
N SER A 195 7.15 -3.84 29.03
CA SER A 195 6.02 -2.89 29.07
C SER A 195 5.65 -2.44 30.50
N ARG A 196 6.55 -2.64 31.50
CA ARG A 196 6.35 -2.22 32.90
C ARG A 196 7.51 -1.43 33.52
N SER A 197 8.66 -1.22 32.86
CA SER A 197 9.79 -0.50 33.50
C SER A 197 10.15 0.87 32.94
N ARG A 198 9.48 1.36 31.87
CA ARG A 198 9.48 2.80 31.58
C ARG A 198 8.24 3.39 32.19
N SER A 199 8.32 3.70 33.48
CA SER A 199 7.42 4.63 34.13
C SER A 199 7.35 5.91 33.29
N LEU A 200 6.15 6.19 32.77
CA LEU A 200 5.70 7.57 32.62
C LEU A 200 5.94 8.29 33.96
N PRO A 201 6.39 9.55 34.01
CA PRO A 201 6.47 10.29 35.26
C PRO A 201 5.11 10.26 35.93
N SER A 202 5.11 9.72 37.16
CA SER A 202 3.93 9.42 37.95
C SER A 202 3.36 10.70 38.55
N ASP A 203 2.29 11.22 37.97
CA ASP A 203 1.40 12.18 38.64
C ASP A 203 -0.05 11.69 38.55
N PHE A 204 -0.37 10.59 39.21
CA PHE A 204 -1.72 10.30 39.70
C PHE A 204 -1.63 9.30 40.85
N ASN A 205 -1.42 9.83 42.05
CA ASN A 205 -1.51 9.07 43.29
C ASN A 205 -2.98 9.00 43.72
N ASN A 206 -3.56 7.80 43.78
CA ASN A 206 -4.49 7.48 44.86
C ASN A 206 -4.64 5.96 45.07
N SER A 207 -4.06 5.52 46.19
CA SER A 207 -4.40 4.38 47.06
C SER A 207 -5.44 3.35 46.57
N THR A 208 -5.08 2.06 46.52
CA THR A 208 -5.37 1.09 47.61
C THR A 208 -4.87 -0.31 47.27
N SER A 209 -4.51 -1.02 48.33
CA SER A 209 -3.86 -2.32 48.43
C SER A 209 -4.70 -3.51 47.97
N ARG A 210 -4.04 -4.55 47.44
CA ARG A 210 -3.85 -5.86 48.12
C ARG A 210 -3.15 -6.87 47.21
N GLY A 211 -2.07 -7.43 47.73
CA GLY A 211 -1.39 -8.58 47.13
C GLY A 211 -2.26 -9.82 47.16
N TRP A 212 -2.18 -10.61 46.09
CA TRP A 212 -2.65 -11.99 46.06
C TRP A 212 -1.47 -12.85 45.61
N MET A 213 -0.98 -13.70 46.53
CA MET A 213 -0.03 -14.78 46.22
C MET A 213 -0.55 -15.64 45.06
N ARG A 214 0.25 -15.80 44.01
CA ARG A 214 -0.02 -16.83 42.99
C ARG A 214 0.47 -18.17 43.51
N ASN A 215 -0.48 -19.06 43.79
CA ASN A 215 -0.24 -20.47 44.03
C ASN A 215 0.46 -21.10 42.82
N PHE A 216 1.48 -21.91 43.10
CA PHE A 216 2.10 -22.82 42.14
C PHE A 216 1.07 -23.88 41.72
N SER A 217 0.53 -23.77 40.51
CA SER A 217 -0.13 -24.88 39.82
C SER A 217 0.67 -25.22 38.56
N GLY A 218 1.25 -26.42 38.57
CA GLY A 218 2.00 -26.99 37.46
C GLY A 218 1.10 -27.25 36.26
N GLU A 219 1.07 -26.30 35.34
CA GLU A 219 0.80 -26.53 33.93
C GLU A 219 1.77 -25.60 33.20
N ARG A 220 2.59 -26.12 32.28
CA ARG A 220 3.47 -25.30 31.44
C ARG A 220 2.59 -24.41 30.55
N GLU A 221 2.11 -23.31 31.11
CA GLU A 221 1.47 -22.22 30.41
C GLU A 221 2.47 -21.75 29.35
N ARG A 222 2.13 -22.00 28.08
CA ARG A 222 2.98 -21.77 26.90
C ARG A 222 3.26 -20.27 26.74
N SER A 223 4.18 -19.75 27.53
CA SER A 223 4.63 -18.35 27.61
C SER A 223 5.31 -17.80 26.35
N GLY A 224 5.26 -18.52 25.22
CA GLY A 224 5.99 -18.23 23.97
C GLY A 224 5.14 -18.15 22.71
N ARG A 225 3.82 -17.96 22.80
CA ARG A 225 2.95 -17.82 21.61
C ARG A 225 2.51 -16.38 21.32
N GLU A 226 3.18 -15.39 21.88
CA GLU A 226 2.89 -13.97 21.66
C GLU A 226 4.15 -13.29 21.12
N ARG A 227 4.00 -12.44 20.10
CA ARG A 227 5.05 -11.55 19.62
C ARG A 227 4.67 -10.13 20.01
N LYS A 228 5.47 -9.49 20.86
CA LYS A 228 5.21 -8.18 21.47
C LYS A 228 6.49 -7.38 21.67
N GLY A 229 6.33 -6.09 21.97
CA GLY A 229 7.43 -5.25 22.47
C GLY A 229 8.45 -4.81 21.42
N TRP A 230 8.18 -5.05 20.14
CA TRP A 230 9.05 -4.58 19.07
C TRP A 230 8.88 -3.09 18.86
N MET A 231 10.01 -2.40 18.70
CA MET A 231 10.07 -0.99 18.40
C MET A 231 11.22 -0.73 17.43
N ILE A 232 10.98 0.16 16.47
CA ILE A 232 12.00 0.75 15.62
C ILE A 232 12.03 2.25 15.88
N MET A 233 13.23 2.74 16.18
CA MET A 233 13.54 4.16 16.30
C MET A 233 14.31 4.60 15.06
N ILE A 234 13.93 5.75 14.50
CA ILE A 234 14.62 6.39 13.38
C ILE A 234 15.32 7.64 13.91
N TYR A 235 16.62 7.73 13.68
CA TYR A 235 17.43 8.89 14.05
C TYR A 235 17.93 9.62 12.83
N ASP A 236 18.06 10.93 12.92
CA ASP A 236 18.77 11.73 11.93
C ASP A 236 20.29 11.61 12.08
N LEU A 237 21.04 12.31 11.21
CA LEU A 237 22.50 12.30 11.23
C LEU A 237 23.12 12.94 12.49
N SER A 238 22.34 13.70 13.27
CA SER A 238 22.77 14.24 14.57
C SER A 238 22.59 13.22 15.70
N GLY A 239 21.92 12.08 15.44
CA GLY A 239 21.52 11.12 16.45
C GLY A 239 20.22 11.49 17.18
N SER A 240 19.47 12.47 16.68
CA SER A 240 18.19 12.87 17.26
C SER A 240 17.06 11.96 16.79
N PRO A 241 16.18 11.47 17.67
CA PRO A 241 15.07 10.62 17.27
C PRO A 241 14.00 11.44 16.53
N VAL A 242 13.74 11.09 15.26
CA VAL A 242 12.85 11.86 14.37
C VAL A 242 11.56 11.11 14.01
N ALA A 243 11.52 9.79 14.18
CA ALA A 243 10.31 8.99 14.05
C ALA A 243 10.46 7.67 14.82
N ALA A 244 9.34 7.03 15.13
CA ALA A 244 9.35 5.68 15.69
C ALA A 244 8.16 4.86 15.19
N ALA A 245 8.32 3.54 15.19
CA ALA A 245 7.24 2.58 15.03
C ALA A 245 7.26 1.62 16.21
N SER A 246 6.15 1.55 16.96
CA SER A 246 6.06 0.71 18.17
C SER A 246 4.88 -0.23 18.09
N MET A 247 5.10 -1.50 18.41
CA MET A 247 4.04 -2.49 18.49
C MET A 247 3.16 -2.21 19.72
N ILE A 248 1.92 -1.80 19.48
CA ILE A 248 0.94 -1.45 20.53
C ILE A 248 -0.05 -2.58 20.82
N THR A 249 -0.35 -3.40 19.81
CA THR A 249 -1.18 -4.61 19.97
C THR A 249 -0.32 -5.81 19.61
N PRO A 250 -0.14 -6.76 20.54
CA PRO A 250 0.69 -7.91 20.29
C PRO A 250 0.12 -8.81 19.19
N PHE A 251 0.99 -9.48 18.46
CA PHE A 251 0.61 -10.47 17.46
C PHE A 251 0.44 -11.80 18.19
N VAL A 252 -0.79 -12.30 18.20
CA VAL A 252 -1.18 -13.55 18.88
C VAL A 252 -1.96 -14.47 17.95
N PRO A 253 -1.77 -15.80 18.04
CA PRO A 253 -2.56 -16.74 17.28
C PRO A 253 -4.00 -16.74 17.79
N SER A 254 -4.98 -16.79 16.88
CA SER A 254 -6.37 -16.93 17.31
C SER A 254 -6.64 -18.33 17.88
N PRO A 255 -7.66 -18.51 18.74
CA PRO A 255 -7.93 -19.80 19.37
C PRO A 255 -8.08 -20.92 18.34
N GLY A 256 -7.38 -22.05 18.58
CA GLY A 256 -7.42 -23.21 17.70
C GLY A 256 -6.66 -23.08 16.37
N ILE A 257 -6.05 -21.93 16.09
CA ILE A 257 -5.22 -21.72 14.90
C ILE A 257 -3.81 -21.26 15.26
N ASP A 258 -2.92 -21.30 14.28
CA ASP A 258 -1.51 -20.93 14.44
C ASP A 258 -1.18 -19.58 13.75
N ARG A 259 -2.19 -18.71 13.65
CA ARG A 259 -2.17 -17.52 12.79
C ARG A 259 -2.82 -16.33 13.48
N VAL A 260 -2.29 -15.14 13.19
CA VAL A 260 -2.96 -13.86 13.50
C VAL A 260 -4.12 -13.69 12.53
N SER A 261 -5.35 -13.58 13.03
CA SER A 261 -6.55 -13.43 12.19
C SER A 261 -6.96 -11.98 12.05
N ARG A 262 -7.80 -11.69 11.05
CA ARG A 262 -8.35 -10.34 10.82
C ARG A 262 -9.23 -9.85 11.98
N SER A 263 -9.84 -10.75 12.75
CA SER A 263 -10.66 -10.39 13.91
C SER A 263 -9.83 -10.01 15.14
N ASN A 264 -8.54 -10.34 15.15
CA ASN A 264 -7.61 -9.93 16.20
C ASN A 264 -6.24 -9.60 15.58
N PRO A 265 -6.14 -8.48 14.83
CA PRO A 265 -4.92 -8.10 14.16
C PRO A 265 -3.88 -7.59 15.16
N GLY A 266 -2.60 -7.82 14.86
CA GLY A 266 -1.53 -7.10 15.54
C GLY A 266 -1.45 -5.67 15.02
N ALA A 267 -0.92 -4.75 15.82
CA ALA A 267 -0.90 -3.34 15.46
C ALA A 267 0.38 -2.62 15.87
N TRP A 268 0.81 -1.73 15.00
CA TRP A 268 1.89 -0.77 15.19
C TRP A 268 1.33 0.65 15.27
N LEU A 269 1.93 1.46 16.11
CA LEU A 269 1.72 2.90 16.17
C LEU A 269 2.96 3.59 15.62
N ILE A 270 2.76 4.42 14.61
CA ILE A 270 3.79 5.29 14.06
C ILE A 270 3.73 6.61 14.81
N LEU A 271 4.87 7.03 15.32
CA LEU A 271 5.01 8.14 16.24
C LEU A 271 5.91 9.21 15.62
N ARG A 272 5.52 10.47 15.81
CA ARG A 272 6.35 11.64 15.54
C ARG A 272 6.74 12.32 16.84
N PRO A 273 7.93 12.94 16.93
CA PRO A 273 8.25 13.81 18.06
C PRO A 273 7.28 15.00 18.10
N HIS A 274 6.98 15.48 19.30
CA HIS A 274 6.07 16.59 19.55
C HIS A 274 6.75 17.62 20.46
N GLY A 275 6.92 18.85 19.99
CA GLY A 275 7.56 19.92 20.77
C GLY A 275 9.09 19.82 20.82
N VAL A 276 9.69 20.63 21.70
CA VAL A 276 11.16 20.77 21.85
C VAL A 276 11.74 19.73 22.85
N SER A 277 10.87 19.04 23.60
CA SER A 277 11.27 17.99 24.55
C SER A 277 11.40 16.63 23.85
N ILE A 278 12.48 15.93 24.16
CA ILE A 278 12.83 14.58 23.65
C ILE A 278 11.80 13.51 24.09
N SER A 279 10.94 13.80 25.08
CA SER A 279 10.04 12.82 25.70
C SER A 279 8.59 12.82 25.20
N SER A 280 8.14 13.82 24.44
CA SER A 280 6.75 13.89 23.98
C SER A 280 6.59 13.32 22.58
N TRP A 281 6.04 12.12 22.48
CA TRP A 281 5.68 11.46 21.22
C TRP A 281 4.19 11.65 20.92
N LYS A 282 3.85 12.04 19.69
CA LYS A 282 2.46 12.11 19.21
C LYS A 282 2.20 11.00 18.20
N PRO A 283 1.06 10.28 18.30
CA PRO A 283 0.67 9.33 17.26
C PRO A 283 0.44 10.04 15.92
N TRP A 284 0.96 9.45 14.86
CA TRP A 284 0.79 9.89 13.48
C TRP A 284 -0.10 8.95 12.69
N GLY A 285 0.06 7.64 12.87
CA GLY A 285 -0.76 6.65 12.19
C GLY A 285 -0.72 5.29 12.87
N ARG A 286 -1.71 4.45 12.57
CA ARG A 286 -1.85 3.10 13.09
C ARG A 286 -1.83 2.11 11.93
N LEU A 287 -0.92 1.15 11.98
CA LEU A 287 -0.84 0.04 11.03
C LEU A 287 -1.31 -1.24 11.71
N GLU A 288 -2.39 -1.83 11.21
CA GLU A 288 -2.83 -3.17 11.57
C GLU A 288 -2.36 -4.20 10.55
N ALA A 289 -2.01 -5.40 11.01
CA ALA A 289 -1.60 -6.49 10.14
C ALA A 289 -2.10 -7.85 10.65
N TRP A 290 -2.44 -8.73 9.71
CA TRP A 290 -2.91 -10.09 9.98
C TRP A 290 -2.57 -11.05 8.84
N ARG A 291 -2.69 -12.36 9.08
CA ARG A 291 -2.48 -13.40 8.07
C ARG A 291 -3.83 -13.85 7.49
N GLU A 292 -4.13 -13.40 6.29
CA GLU A 292 -5.33 -13.77 5.55
C GLU A 292 -5.18 -15.16 4.88
N ARG A 293 -6.25 -15.96 4.95
CA ARG A 293 -6.29 -17.29 4.32
C ARG A 293 -6.79 -17.15 2.89
N GLY A 294 -6.06 -17.72 1.94
CA GLY A 294 -6.46 -17.81 0.55
C GLY A 294 -5.77 -18.97 -0.16
N PRO A 295 -5.96 -19.13 -1.49
CA PRO A 295 -5.21 -20.11 -2.29
C PRO A 295 -3.69 -19.95 -2.13
N ILE A 296 -3.26 -18.71 -1.91
CA ILE A 296 -1.94 -18.34 -1.40
C ILE A 296 -2.20 -17.47 -0.17
N ASP A 297 -1.61 -17.83 0.98
CA ASP A 297 -1.69 -17.01 2.18
C ASP A 297 -1.20 -15.58 1.91
N GLY A 298 -1.92 -14.60 2.46
CA GLY A 298 -1.62 -13.19 2.30
C GLY A 298 -1.36 -12.49 3.63
N LEU A 299 -0.52 -11.46 3.61
CA LEU A 299 -0.41 -10.48 4.69
C LEU A 299 -1.45 -9.41 4.39
N GLY A 300 -2.55 -9.43 5.15
CA GLY A 300 -3.53 -8.35 5.15
C GLY A 300 -3.02 -7.21 6.02
N TYR A 301 -3.26 -5.97 5.58
CA TYR A 301 -2.88 -4.78 6.31
C TYR A 301 -3.92 -3.68 6.18
N LYS A 302 -3.98 -2.81 7.18
CA LYS A 302 -4.79 -1.60 7.19
C LYS A 302 -4.03 -0.47 7.86
N PHE A 303 -3.88 0.66 7.19
CA PHE A 303 -3.23 1.85 7.73
C PHE A 303 -4.22 3.00 7.87
N GLU A 304 -4.25 3.59 9.05
CA GLU A 304 -5.08 4.73 9.38
C GLU A 304 -4.24 5.91 9.87
N LEU A 305 -4.53 7.11 9.37
CA LEU A 305 -3.97 8.35 9.91
C LEU A 305 -4.74 8.77 11.16
N VAL A 306 -4.01 9.17 12.20
CA VAL A 306 -4.62 9.73 13.42
C VAL A 306 -4.91 11.21 13.17
N THR A 307 -6.15 11.63 13.41
CA THR A 307 -6.55 13.03 13.28
C THR A 307 -6.34 13.79 14.59
N ASP A 308 -6.29 15.13 14.52
CA ASP A 308 -6.09 15.97 15.70
C ASP A 308 -7.26 15.93 16.70
N ASN A 309 -8.39 15.31 16.34
CA ASN A 309 -9.56 15.12 17.20
C ASN A 309 -9.39 13.99 18.24
N GLY A 310 -8.19 13.43 18.36
CA GLY A 310 -7.82 12.41 19.35
C GLY A 310 -7.65 11.01 18.76
N PRO A 311 -7.17 10.04 19.57
CA PRO A 311 -6.78 8.70 19.11
C PRO A 311 -7.95 7.85 18.58
N ASN A 312 -9.20 8.23 18.87
CA ASN A 312 -10.41 7.53 18.42
C ASN A 312 -10.94 8.07 17.08
N SER A 313 -10.33 9.11 16.51
CA SER A 313 -10.69 9.67 15.22
C SER A 313 -9.56 9.41 14.23
N SER A 314 -9.63 8.26 13.55
CA SER A 314 -8.67 7.85 12.53
C SER A 314 -9.34 7.73 11.16
N ILE A 315 -8.55 7.94 10.10
CA ILE A 315 -9.02 7.82 8.71
C ILE A 315 -8.21 6.73 8.03
N ALA A 316 -8.87 5.65 7.60
CA ALA A 316 -8.25 4.59 6.82
C ALA A 316 -7.85 5.12 5.43
N ILE A 317 -6.56 5.07 5.12
CA ILE A 317 -6.01 5.56 3.86
C ILE A 317 -5.30 4.48 3.05
N ALA A 318 -5.15 3.27 3.60
CA ALA A 318 -4.70 2.10 2.85
C ALA A 318 -5.22 0.82 3.50
N GLU A 319 -5.74 -0.10 2.69
CA GLU A 319 -6.10 -1.45 3.12
C GLU A 319 -5.92 -2.39 1.93
N ALA A 320 -5.12 -3.43 2.08
CA ALA A 320 -4.94 -4.44 1.04
C ALA A 320 -4.31 -5.72 1.60
N THR A 321 -4.07 -6.67 0.70
CA THR A 321 -3.40 -7.94 1.00
C THR A 321 -2.24 -8.15 0.03
N MET A 322 -1.07 -8.51 0.54
CA MET A 322 0.10 -8.89 -0.25
C MET A 322 0.50 -10.36 -0.03
N SER A 323 1.28 -10.96 -0.92
CA SER A 323 1.62 -12.38 -0.82
C SER A 323 2.63 -12.65 0.29
N ILE A 324 2.36 -13.58 1.20
CA ILE A 324 3.35 -13.97 2.22
C ILE A 324 4.57 -14.65 1.59
N LYS A 325 4.39 -15.42 0.52
CA LYS A 325 5.50 -16.14 -0.13
C LYS A 325 6.36 -15.25 -1.01
N LYS A 326 5.73 -14.33 -1.74
CA LYS A 326 6.42 -13.50 -2.74
C LYS A 326 6.75 -12.10 -2.25
N GLY A 327 6.13 -11.66 -1.16
CA GLY A 327 6.13 -10.25 -0.77
C GLY A 327 5.23 -9.44 -1.70
N GLY A 328 5.52 -8.15 -1.82
CA GLY A 328 4.81 -7.23 -2.69
C GLY A 328 5.22 -5.79 -2.48
N GLN A 329 4.30 -4.89 -2.80
CA GLN A 329 4.47 -3.46 -2.56
C GLN A 329 3.35 -3.00 -1.64
N PHE A 330 3.72 -2.46 -0.48
CA PHE A 330 2.84 -1.64 0.34
C PHE A 330 2.69 -0.29 -0.37
N CYS A 331 1.46 0.18 -0.59
CA CYS A 331 1.22 1.42 -1.33
C CYS A 331 0.08 2.21 -0.69
N ILE A 332 0.27 3.53 -0.60
CA ILE A 332 -0.74 4.49 -0.21
C ILE A 332 -0.90 5.47 -1.38
N ASP A 333 -2.02 5.36 -2.08
CA ASP A 333 -2.35 6.23 -3.22
C ASP A 333 -3.83 6.62 -3.17
N GLY A 334 -4.09 7.89 -2.88
CA GLY A 334 -5.45 8.44 -2.82
C GLY A 334 -6.15 8.51 -4.18
N GLY A 335 -5.42 8.36 -5.29
CA GLY A 335 -5.98 8.25 -6.63
C GLY A 335 -6.62 6.89 -6.93
N ILE A 336 -6.10 5.81 -6.32
CA ILE A 336 -6.57 4.43 -6.51
C ILE A 336 -7.79 4.16 -5.61
N ILE A 337 -7.83 4.76 -4.42
CA ILE A 337 -8.93 4.63 -3.45
C ILE A 337 -10.04 5.63 -3.81
N ARG A 338 -10.64 5.52 -4.99
CA ARG A 338 -11.86 6.26 -5.37
C ARG A 338 -13.14 5.41 -5.36
N ASP A 339 -13.00 4.10 -5.17
CA ASP A 339 -14.11 3.13 -5.33
C ASP A 339 -14.91 2.88 -4.03
N THR A 340 -14.71 3.64 -2.95
CA THR A 340 -15.47 3.49 -1.71
C THR A 340 -16.12 4.81 -1.31
N ALA A 341 -17.36 4.80 -0.82
CA ALA A 341 -18.11 6.00 -0.39
C ALA A 341 -17.38 6.84 0.70
N LEU A 342 -16.29 6.32 1.27
CA LEU A 342 -15.38 6.98 2.20
C LEU A 342 -14.38 7.94 1.52
N SER A 343 -14.22 7.87 0.19
CA SER A 343 -13.20 8.58 -0.59
C SER A 343 -13.42 10.08 -0.75
N LEU A 344 -14.65 10.59 -0.56
CA LEU A 344 -14.92 12.03 -0.62
C LEU A 344 -14.35 12.79 0.59
N ARG A 345 -13.96 12.08 1.66
CA ARG A 345 -13.41 12.66 2.89
C ARG A 345 -11.94 12.33 3.13
N SER A 346 -11.28 11.58 2.25
CA SER A 346 -9.85 11.30 2.42
C SER A 346 -9.06 12.60 2.26
N PRO A 347 -8.23 12.99 3.26
CA PRO A 347 -7.38 14.17 3.15
C PRO A 347 -6.24 13.97 2.13
N VAL A 348 -6.04 12.73 1.67
CA VAL A 348 -4.93 12.33 0.82
C VAL A 348 -5.33 12.38 -0.65
N LYS A 349 -4.58 13.16 -1.44
CA LYS A 349 -4.70 13.22 -2.90
C LYS A 349 -3.43 12.69 -3.57
N GLY A 350 -3.59 11.77 -4.52
CA GLY A 350 -2.48 11.24 -5.32
C GLY A 350 -1.59 10.25 -4.55
N PHE A 351 -0.38 10.02 -5.09
CA PHE A 351 0.59 9.09 -4.53
C PHE A 351 1.22 9.65 -3.24
N VAL A 352 1.14 8.88 -2.15
CA VAL A 352 1.77 9.23 -0.87
C VAL A 352 3.07 8.48 -0.70
N MET A 353 2.99 7.14 -0.68
CA MET A 353 4.16 6.31 -0.48
C MET A 353 4.02 4.94 -1.12
N GLY A 354 5.17 4.33 -1.36
CA GLY A 354 5.30 2.92 -1.70
C GLY A 354 6.50 2.31 -0.97
N SER A 355 6.36 1.09 -0.49
CA SER A 355 7.46 0.32 0.10
C SER A 355 7.50 -1.08 -0.47
N THR A 356 8.67 -1.54 -0.90
CA THR A 356 8.86 -2.97 -1.19
C THR A 356 8.89 -3.76 0.10
N VAL A 357 8.27 -4.94 0.08
CA VAL A 357 8.26 -5.89 1.20
C VAL A 357 8.58 -7.25 0.63
N GLU A 358 9.63 -7.91 1.15
CA GLU A 358 10.02 -9.24 0.70
C GLU A 358 9.14 -10.34 1.32
N GLY A 359 9.16 -11.53 0.71
CA GLY A 359 8.44 -12.69 1.22
C GLY A 359 9.00 -13.22 2.55
N GLU A 360 8.17 -13.93 3.32
CA GLU A 360 8.52 -14.55 4.60
C GLU A 360 9.83 -15.35 4.50
N GLY A 361 10.78 -15.08 5.40
CA GLY A 361 12.05 -15.78 5.49
C GLY A 361 13.12 -15.36 4.46
N LYS A 362 12.87 -14.29 3.70
CA LYS A 362 13.88 -13.68 2.82
C LYS A 362 14.51 -12.46 3.49
N VAL A 363 15.73 -12.15 3.07
CA VAL A 363 16.39 -10.90 3.44
C VAL A 363 15.65 -9.74 2.80
N SER A 364 15.11 -8.85 3.62
CA SER A 364 14.40 -7.65 3.16
C SER A 364 15.29 -6.41 3.23
N LYS A 365 15.24 -5.59 2.18
CA LYS A 365 15.85 -4.25 2.15
C LYS A 365 14.83 -3.27 1.59
N PRO A 366 13.90 -2.78 2.42
CA PRO A 366 12.80 -1.96 1.94
C PRO A 366 13.28 -0.76 1.12
N LEU A 367 12.72 -0.63 -0.08
CA LEU A 367 12.84 0.55 -0.93
C LEU A 367 11.59 1.39 -0.72
N VAL A 368 11.76 2.55 -0.11
CA VAL A 368 10.69 3.49 0.23
C VAL A 368 10.65 4.61 -0.79
N GLN A 369 9.48 4.86 -1.35
CA GLN A 369 9.20 5.99 -2.23
C GLN A 369 8.18 6.88 -1.54
N VAL A 370 8.40 8.18 -1.52
CA VAL A 370 7.49 9.14 -0.88
C VAL A 370 7.26 10.32 -1.83
N GLY A 371 5.99 10.66 -2.09
CA GLY A 371 5.64 11.82 -2.91
C GLY A 371 6.10 13.13 -2.27
N VAL A 372 6.75 14.00 -3.04
CA VAL A 372 7.35 15.25 -2.52
C VAL A 372 6.35 16.13 -1.79
N GLN A 373 5.11 16.19 -2.29
CA GLN A 373 4.02 16.96 -1.70
C GLN A 373 3.64 16.55 -0.27
N HIS A 374 4.08 15.37 0.20
CA HIS A 374 3.82 14.84 1.54
C HIS A 374 5.01 14.99 2.49
N VAL A 375 6.08 15.66 2.06
CA VAL A 375 7.32 15.81 2.83
C VAL A 375 7.72 17.27 2.86
N THR A 376 7.52 17.92 4.01
CA THR A 376 7.94 19.32 4.23
C THR A 376 9.30 19.41 4.91
N CYS A 377 9.67 18.38 5.68
CA CYS A 377 10.94 18.29 6.38
C CYS A 377 11.48 16.85 6.42
N MET A 378 12.72 16.67 6.88
CA MET A 378 13.32 15.33 7.04
C MET A 378 12.53 14.43 7.99
N ALA A 379 11.94 14.99 9.04
CA ALA A 379 11.16 14.22 10.01
C ALA A 379 9.89 13.62 9.36
N ASP A 380 9.26 14.31 8.40
CA ASP A 380 8.12 13.75 7.66
C ASP A 380 8.54 12.52 6.87
N ALA A 381 9.70 12.57 6.18
CA ALA A 381 10.24 11.42 5.47
C ALA A 381 10.53 10.24 6.41
N ALA A 382 11.04 10.52 7.61
CA ALA A 382 11.32 9.50 8.62
C ALA A 382 10.06 8.74 9.07
N LEU A 383 8.87 9.38 9.09
CA LEU A 383 7.61 8.71 9.40
C LEU A 383 7.25 7.62 8.39
N PHE A 384 7.46 7.89 7.11
CA PHE A 384 7.26 6.91 6.05
C PHE A 384 8.30 5.79 6.07
N VAL A 385 9.55 6.10 6.47
CA VAL A 385 10.61 5.10 6.71
C VAL A 385 10.24 4.19 7.89
N ALA A 386 9.76 4.76 9.00
CA ALA A 386 9.29 3.99 10.16
C ALA A 386 8.10 3.08 9.80
N LEU A 387 7.13 3.60 9.04
CA LEU A 387 5.98 2.83 8.55
C LEU A 387 6.41 1.69 7.60
N SER A 388 7.37 1.95 6.72
CA SER A 388 7.97 0.92 5.85
C SER A 388 8.60 -0.21 6.66
N ALA A 389 9.34 0.11 7.72
CA ALA A 389 9.91 -0.88 8.61
C ALA A 389 8.84 -1.69 9.36
N ALA A 390 7.77 -1.04 9.82
CA ALA A 390 6.67 -1.70 10.52
C ALA A 390 5.91 -2.70 9.63
N ILE A 391 5.63 -2.35 8.37
CA ILE A 391 4.97 -3.28 7.43
C ILE A 391 5.89 -4.44 7.05
N ASP A 392 7.20 -4.19 6.91
CA ASP A 392 8.18 -5.23 6.62
C ASP A 392 8.29 -6.24 7.77
N LEU A 393 8.48 -5.75 9.00
CA LEU A 393 8.48 -6.60 10.21
C LEU A 393 7.15 -7.34 10.42
N SER A 394 6.04 -6.81 9.90
CA SER A 394 4.75 -7.48 9.98
C SER A 394 4.70 -8.79 9.18
N MET A 395 5.57 -8.99 8.18
CA MET A 395 5.73 -10.29 7.52
C MET A 395 6.23 -11.37 8.47
N ASP A 396 7.17 -11.03 9.36
CA ASP A 396 7.65 -11.93 10.41
C ASP A 396 6.67 -12.00 11.58
N ALA A 397 6.07 -10.88 11.98
CA ALA A 397 5.09 -10.84 13.08
C ALA A 397 3.83 -11.67 12.79
N CYS A 398 3.43 -11.81 11.51
CA CYS A 398 2.31 -12.65 11.06
C CYS A 398 2.71 -14.07 10.63
N ARG A 399 3.98 -14.46 10.82
CA ARG A 399 4.44 -15.82 10.54
C ARG A 399 3.68 -16.85 11.39
N LEU A 400 3.58 -18.09 10.93
CA LEU A 400 2.98 -19.17 11.72
C LEU A 400 3.69 -19.30 13.09
N PHE A 401 2.96 -19.43 14.19
CA PHE A 401 3.56 -19.51 15.54
C PHE A 401 4.24 -20.86 15.82
N SER A 402 3.94 -21.88 15.03
CA SER A 402 4.70 -23.13 14.93
C SER A 402 6.11 -22.94 14.36
N ARG A 403 6.38 -21.81 13.68
CA ARG A 403 7.68 -21.50 13.11
C ARG A 403 8.46 -20.57 14.03
N LYS A 404 9.74 -20.90 14.25
CA LYS A 404 10.67 -20.03 14.98
C LYS A 404 10.98 -18.77 14.18
N LEU A 405 11.01 -17.63 14.88
CA LEU A 405 11.53 -16.37 14.34
C LEU A 405 13.05 -16.40 14.23
N ARG A 406 13.59 -15.42 13.51
CA ARG A 406 15.03 -15.16 13.43
C ARG A 406 15.54 -14.64 14.76
N LYS A 407 16.84 -14.79 15.05
CA LYS A 407 17.38 -14.52 16.39
C LYS A 407 17.24 -13.05 16.77
N GLU A 408 17.40 -12.18 15.79
CA GLU A 408 17.31 -10.72 15.87
C GLU A 408 15.91 -10.24 16.29
N LEU A 409 14.88 -11.07 16.03
CA LEU A 409 13.48 -10.82 16.39
C LEU A 409 13.06 -11.56 17.67
N CYS A 410 13.91 -12.47 18.14
CA CYS A 410 13.75 -13.16 19.40
C CYS A 410 14.34 -12.29 20.51
N HIS A 411 13.88 -12.52 21.72
CA HIS A 411 14.44 -11.87 22.89
C HIS A 411 15.77 -12.56 23.22
N ASP A 412 16.81 -11.79 23.55
CA ASP A 412 17.99 -12.37 24.16
C ASP A 412 17.62 -12.93 25.54
N GLU A 413 17.73 -14.25 25.71
CA GLU A 413 17.74 -14.92 27.02
C GLU A 413 19.16 -14.92 27.64
N GLN A 414 20.01 -13.96 27.28
CA GLN A 414 21.38 -13.76 27.78
C GLN A 414 21.43 -12.30 28.30
N ASP A 415 21.74 -11.93 29.55
CA ASP A 415 22.54 -12.53 30.61
C ASP A 415 22.01 -12.12 32.00
N PHE A 416 21.44 -13.06 32.76
CA PHE A 416 21.23 -12.89 34.21
C PHE A 416 21.71 -14.14 34.98
N LEU A 417 22.90 -14.61 34.62
CA LEU A 417 23.70 -15.49 35.46
C LEU A 417 25.03 -14.80 35.75
N PHE A 418 24.98 -13.84 36.67
CA PHE A 418 26.11 -13.47 37.51
C PHE A 418 25.61 -13.26 38.93
#